data_AF-A0A3B8L9P5-F1
#
_entry.id   AF-A0A3B8L9P5-F1
#
_cell.length_a   1.000
_cell.length_b   1.000
_cell.length_c   1.000
_cell.angle_alpha   90.00
_cell.angle_beta   90.00
_cell.angle_gamma   90.00
#
_symmetry.space_group_name_H-M   'P 1'
#
loop_
_entity.id
_entity.type
_entity.pdbx_description
1 polymer ?
#
loop_
_entity_poly.entity_id
_entity_poly.type
_entity_poly.pdbx_seq_one_letter_code
_entity_poly.pdbx_strand_id
1 'polypeptide(L)'
;MTKAHDACLVIHRILSVKECVCVCLLASVLVCVGSSLASAQVTAPAPSVRERVAPPAKKSPQRPVPKKKKKTLTTEQMYFRALVHFRMKKWKKAEEMFLRTYEMLSALKTKKGKNPYILVLGRCDTLSLAARAAWRAGEKFRACHRMDTFHALFSTVPPTWKEWSINPVLPRRIRKAKVLRKRCWQVPSKVTVTKIPEGAKLERGVMRKGEVFWRPSASTFLTKAVPTHLRIKQKGRLVWQRLIYVNDWEHRKVVVRLSDGLPKKRNVPPAVAPWVVGVGIGAGLVVVGGVAGLVVWSTTRPVSDVSPTIEFRGYTAP
;
A
#
# COMPACT_ATOMS: atom_id res chain seq x y z
N MET A 1 14.02 35.35 8.14
CA MET A 1 14.50 34.38 9.15
C MET A 1 13.40 33.86 10.11
N THR A 2 12.15 34.35 10.02
CA THR A 2 11.06 34.07 10.97
C THR A 2 10.42 32.67 10.87
N LYS A 3 10.17 32.16 9.66
CA LYS A 3 9.39 30.91 9.46
C LYS A 3 9.98 29.64 10.09
N ALA A 4 11.31 29.57 10.26
CA ALA A 4 11.96 28.39 10.85
C ALA A 4 11.93 28.41 12.39
N HIS A 5 11.99 29.61 12.98
CA HIS A 5 11.84 29.79 14.44
C HIS A 5 10.40 29.52 14.86
N ASP A 6 9.44 29.94 14.04
CA ASP A 6 8.01 29.67 14.23
C ASP A 6 7.69 28.17 14.18
N ALA A 7 8.32 27.40 13.28
CA ALA A 7 8.15 25.96 13.22
C ALA A 7 8.64 25.25 14.49
N CYS A 8 9.79 25.68 15.04
CA CYS A 8 10.32 25.13 16.27
C CYS A 8 9.43 25.48 17.48
N LEU A 9 8.94 26.72 17.55
CA LEU A 9 7.99 27.17 18.59
C LEU A 9 6.65 26.45 18.51
N VAL A 10 6.11 26.24 17.31
CA VAL A 10 4.86 25.47 17.11
C VAL A 10 5.02 24.04 17.58
N ILE A 11 6.13 23.38 17.22
CA ILE A 11 6.40 22.02 17.68
C ILE A 11 6.61 22.03 19.19
N HIS A 12 7.39 22.96 19.73
CA HIS A 12 7.61 23.07 21.18
C HIS A 12 6.30 23.32 21.93
N ARG A 13 5.35 24.12 21.41
CA ARG A 13 4.04 24.33 22.04
C ARG A 13 3.09 23.15 21.91
N ILE A 14 3.00 22.53 20.73
CA ILE A 14 2.31 21.23 20.53
C ILE A 14 2.87 20.19 21.52
N LEU A 15 4.19 20.26 21.74
CA LEU A 15 4.92 19.41 22.65
C LEU A 15 4.94 19.94 24.09
N SER A 16 4.50 21.14 24.44
CA SER A 16 4.68 21.66 25.83
C SER A 16 3.38 21.68 26.61
N VAL A 17 2.27 21.18 26.04
CA VAL A 17 1.00 21.09 26.78
C VAL A 17 1.11 20.03 27.85
N LYS A 18 1.50 20.47 29.05
CA LYS A 18 1.26 19.76 30.31
C LYS A 18 -0.23 19.46 30.39
N GLU A 19 -0.57 18.19 30.62
CA GLU A 19 -1.94 17.73 30.87
C GLU A 19 -2.43 18.27 32.24
N CYS A 20 -2.64 19.59 32.35
CA CYS A 20 -3.37 20.24 33.43
C CYS A 20 -4.69 20.76 32.86
N VAL A 21 -5.59 19.85 32.52
CA VAL A 21 -7.01 20.18 32.45
C VAL A 21 -7.68 19.21 33.40
N CYS A 22 -8.00 19.73 34.58
CA CYS A 22 -8.83 19.09 35.58
C CYS A 22 -10.03 18.43 34.89
N VAL A 23 -10.11 17.12 35.05
CA VAL A 23 -11.33 16.35 34.83
C VAL A 23 -12.22 16.63 36.04
N CYS A 24 -12.82 17.82 36.07
CA CYS A 24 -13.96 18.10 36.91
C CYS A 24 -15.19 18.02 36.01
N LEU A 25 -15.98 16.95 36.22
CA LEU A 25 -17.38 16.69 35.81
C LEU A 25 -17.54 15.25 35.28
N LEU A 26 -17.40 14.31 36.22
CA LEU A 26 -18.28 13.14 36.30
C LEU A 26 -19.50 13.53 37.15
N ALA A 27 -20.60 12.81 36.95
CA ALA A 27 -21.97 13.00 37.47
C ALA A 27 -22.78 14.01 36.62
N SER A 28 -23.89 13.66 35.97
CA SER A 28 -24.95 12.74 36.39
C SER A 28 -25.77 12.22 35.19
N VAL A 29 -26.63 11.24 35.50
CA VAL A 29 -27.81 10.78 34.73
C VAL A 29 -27.59 9.56 33.81
N LEU A 30 -27.61 8.39 34.47
CA LEU A 30 -28.43 7.25 34.05
C LEU A 30 -29.86 7.72 33.73
N VAL A 31 -30.49 7.18 32.67
CA VAL A 31 -31.90 6.70 32.62
C VAL A 31 -32.36 6.50 31.16
N CYS A 32 -32.87 5.30 30.91
CA CYS A 32 -33.78 4.85 29.82
C CYS A 32 -33.36 4.95 28.34
N VAL A 33 -32.85 3.84 27.80
CA VAL A 33 -33.02 3.51 26.36
C VAL A 33 -34.10 2.44 26.25
N GLY A 34 -35.31 2.87 25.94
CA GLY A 34 -36.37 2.02 25.40
C GLY A 34 -37.11 2.84 24.35
N SER A 35 -37.01 2.45 23.09
CA SER A 35 -37.94 2.83 22.01
C SER A 35 -37.61 2.07 20.72
N SER A 36 -38.42 1.04 20.51
CA SER A 36 -39.15 0.70 19.29
C SER A 36 -38.45 0.69 17.93
N LEU A 37 -38.43 -0.52 17.35
CA LEU A 37 -38.43 -0.75 15.92
C LEU A 37 -39.59 0.02 15.26
N ALA A 38 -39.30 0.80 14.23
CA ALA A 38 -40.26 1.21 13.22
C ALA A 38 -39.67 0.91 11.85
N SER A 39 -40.26 -0.08 11.17
CA SER A 39 -40.03 -0.40 9.78
C SER A 39 -40.55 0.73 8.89
N ALA A 40 -39.65 1.49 8.28
CA ALA A 40 -40.03 2.43 7.22
C ALA A 40 -39.99 1.69 5.87
N GLN A 41 -41.17 1.43 5.30
CA GLN A 41 -41.32 1.06 3.89
C GLN A 41 -40.91 2.26 3.03
N VAL A 42 -39.96 2.03 2.11
CA VAL A 42 -39.53 3.01 1.11
C VAL A 42 -40.46 2.89 -0.09
N THR A 43 -41.45 3.79 -0.17
CA THR A 43 -42.30 3.95 -1.34
C THR A 43 -41.53 4.72 -2.41
N ALA A 44 -41.45 4.16 -3.62
CA ALA A 44 -40.80 4.80 -4.76
C ALA A 44 -41.59 6.04 -5.21
N PRO A 45 -40.94 7.19 -5.47
CA PRO A 45 -41.62 8.37 -5.99
C PRO A 45 -41.99 8.20 -7.48
N ALA A 46 -43.19 8.66 -7.82
CA ALA A 46 -43.75 8.67 -9.17
C ALA A 46 -42.93 9.55 -10.14
N PRO A 47 -42.95 9.26 -11.46
CA PRO A 47 -42.27 10.07 -12.46
C PRO A 47 -42.91 11.46 -12.56
N SER A 48 -42.11 12.50 -12.26
CA SER A 48 -42.55 13.88 -12.38
C SER A 48 -42.62 14.34 -13.84
N VAL A 49 -43.74 14.98 -14.17
CA VAL A 49 -44.03 15.62 -15.44
C VAL A 49 -43.00 16.72 -15.70
N ARG A 50 -42.34 16.67 -16.86
CA ARG A 50 -41.41 17.69 -17.33
C ARG A 50 -42.18 18.95 -17.73
N GLU A 51 -42.25 19.90 -16.82
CA GLU A 51 -42.69 21.26 -17.11
C GLU A 51 -41.66 21.98 -17.99
N ARG A 52 -42.10 22.52 -19.13
CA ARG A 52 -41.25 23.29 -20.06
C ARG A 52 -40.93 24.64 -19.44
N VAL A 53 -39.78 24.72 -18.78
CA VAL A 53 -39.25 25.98 -18.22
C VAL A 53 -38.73 26.87 -19.36
N ALA A 54 -39.27 28.08 -19.45
CA ALA A 54 -38.87 29.12 -20.39
C ALA A 54 -37.37 29.48 -20.25
N PRO A 55 -36.71 29.92 -21.34
CA PRO A 55 -35.30 30.26 -21.33
C PRO A 55 -35.02 31.41 -20.34
N PRO A 56 -33.99 31.30 -19.48
CA PRO A 56 -33.70 32.31 -18.46
C PRO A 56 -33.22 33.60 -19.11
N ALA A 57 -33.84 34.71 -18.72
CA ALA A 57 -33.44 36.07 -19.08
C ALA A 57 -31.96 36.32 -18.76
N LYS A 58 -31.25 36.96 -19.70
CA LYS A 58 -29.83 37.33 -19.59
C LYS A 58 -29.58 38.09 -18.30
N LYS A 59 -28.94 37.43 -17.33
CA LYS A 59 -28.54 38.05 -16.05
C LYS A 59 -27.49 39.13 -16.30
N SER A 60 -27.83 40.35 -15.89
CA SER A 60 -26.93 41.50 -15.87
C SER A 60 -25.62 41.18 -15.12
N PRO A 61 -24.49 41.76 -15.55
CA PRO A 61 -23.17 41.46 -14.98
C PRO A 61 -23.11 41.89 -13.52
N GLN A 62 -23.21 40.92 -12.60
CA GLN A 62 -23.04 41.16 -11.18
C GLN A 62 -21.57 41.51 -10.89
N ARG A 63 -21.34 42.68 -10.27
CA ARG A 63 -20.02 43.09 -9.76
C ARG A 63 -19.46 41.99 -8.85
N PRO A 64 -18.18 41.60 -8.99
CA PRO A 64 -17.58 40.55 -8.19
C PRO A 64 -17.58 40.93 -6.70
N VAL A 65 -18.37 40.21 -5.90
CA VAL A 65 -18.43 40.38 -4.44
C VAL A 65 -17.04 40.09 -3.86
N PRO A 66 -16.46 40.98 -3.03
CA PRO A 66 -15.14 40.76 -2.44
C PRO A 66 -15.15 39.49 -1.60
N LYS A 67 -14.38 38.48 -2.05
CA LYS A 67 -14.26 37.19 -1.37
C LYS A 67 -13.57 37.41 -0.02
N LYS A 68 -14.32 37.34 1.09
CA LYS A 68 -13.75 37.33 2.45
C LYS A 68 -12.65 36.26 2.53
N LYS A 69 -11.41 36.67 2.82
CA LYS A 69 -10.27 35.75 2.97
C LYS A 69 -10.59 34.76 4.09
N LYS A 70 -10.75 33.47 3.76
CA LYS A 70 -10.97 32.42 4.75
C LYS A 70 -9.73 32.35 5.66
N LYS A 71 -9.89 32.61 6.96
CA LYS A 71 -8.81 32.49 7.95
C LYS A 71 -8.30 31.04 7.96
N THR A 72 -7.06 30.83 7.52
CA THR A 72 -6.40 29.52 7.54
C THR A 72 -5.98 29.16 8.95
N LEU A 73 -6.32 27.95 9.40
CA LEU A 73 -5.90 27.43 10.70
C LEU A 73 -4.40 27.18 10.71
N THR A 74 -3.74 27.48 11.83
CA THR A 74 -2.33 27.12 12.02
C THR A 74 -2.19 25.61 12.24
N THR A 75 -0.99 25.05 12.01
CA THR A 75 -0.70 23.63 12.24
C THR A 75 -1.00 23.20 13.68
N GLU A 76 -0.66 24.06 14.65
CA GLU A 76 -0.95 23.87 16.07
C GLU A 76 -2.46 23.79 16.36
N GLN A 77 -3.23 24.74 15.83
CA GLN A 77 -4.69 24.75 15.97
C GLN A 77 -5.32 23.51 15.34
N MET A 78 -4.79 23.03 14.21
CA MET A 78 -5.26 21.81 13.56
C MET A 78 -4.98 20.57 14.42
N TYR A 79 -3.77 20.48 14.99
CA TYR A 79 -3.40 19.40 15.90
C TYR A 79 -4.30 19.35 17.15
N PHE A 80 -4.56 20.50 17.80
CA PHE A 80 -5.42 20.52 18.98
C PHE A 80 -6.88 20.18 18.65
N ARG A 81 -7.40 20.65 17.51
CA ARG A 81 -8.74 20.24 17.05
C ARG A 81 -8.81 18.73 16.80
N ALA A 82 -7.76 18.13 16.24
CA ALA A 82 -7.66 16.69 16.08
C ALA A 82 -7.70 15.96 17.44
N LEU A 83 -6.97 16.45 18.45
CA LEU A 83 -7.01 15.92 19.82
C LEU A 83 -8.39 16.02 20.46
N VAL A 84 -9.11 17.14 20.28
CA VAL A 84 -10.49 17.28 20.76
C VAL A 84 -11.39 16.21 20.15
N HIS A 85 -11.35 16.03 18.83
CA HIS A 85 -12.12 14.96 18.17
C HIS A 85 -11.70 13.56 18.61
N PHE A 86 -10.42 13.34 18.86
CA PHE A 86 -9.91 12.07 19.37
C PHE A 86 -10.47 11.77 20.77
N ARG A 87 -10.48 12.77 21.66
CA ARG A 87 -11.07 12.65 23.01
C ARG A 87 -12.57 12.41 22.96
N MET A 88 -13.28 13.08 22.03
CA MET A 88 -14.71 12.86 21.77
C MET A 88 -15.03 11.53 21.06
N LYS A 89 -14.06 10.62 20.88
CA LYS A 89 -14.21 9.35 20.16
C LYS A 89 -14.69 9.50 18.70
N LYS A 90 -14.53 10.68 18.09
CA LYS A 90 -14.83 10.93 16.66
C LYS A 90 -13.65 10.49 15.81
N TRP A 91 -13.39 9.18 15.79
CA TRP A 91 -12.16 8.58 15.27
C TRP A 91 -11.80 8.99 13.84
N LYS A 92 -12.75 8.88 12.90
CA LYS A 92 -12.54 9.24 11.48
C LYS A 92 -12.17 10.72 11.29
N LYS A 93 -12.88 11.61 12.00
CA LYS A 93 -12.62 13.05 11.94
C LYS A 93 -11.29 13.44 12.59
N ALA A 94 -10.95 12.78 13.70
CA ALA A 94 -9.66 12.97 14.36
C ALA A 94 -8.50 12.52 13.45
N GLU A 95 -8.63 11.33 12.85
CA GLU A 95 -7.68 10.79 11.88
C GLU A 95 -7.44 11.75 10.72
N GLU A 96 -8.51 12.23 10.08
CA GLU A 96 -8.42 13.18 8.97
C GLU A 96 -7.64 14.46 9.37
N MET A 97 -7.94 15.04 10.54
CA MET A 97 -7.23 16.23 11.00
C MET A 97 -5.77 15.95 11.37
N PHE A 98 -5.45 14.79 11.94
CA PHE A 98 -4.05 14.40 12.18
C PHE A 98 -3.28 14.23 10.88
N LEU A 99 -3.89 13.68 9.82
CA LEU A 99 -3.26 13.55 8.51
C LEU A 99 -2.99 14.90 7.86
N ARG A 100 -3.97 15.82 7.89
CA ARG A 100 -3.75 17.19 7.44
C ARG A 100 -2.65 17.89 8.24
N THR A 101 -2.60 17.67 9.56
CA THR A 101 -1.50 18.18 10.39
C THR A 101 -0.16 17.60 9.96
N TYR A 102 -0.08 16.29 9.68
CA TYR A 102 1.11 15.63 9.16
C TYR A 102 1.57 16.21 7.82
N GLU A 103 0.64 16.47 6.89
CA GLU A 103 0.94 17.11 5.60
C GLU A 103 1.50 18.52 5.79
N MET A 104 0.88 19.32 6.67
CA MET A 104 1.39 20.65 7.01
C MET A 104 2.80 20.60 7.60
N LEU A 105 3.07 19.67 8.53
CA LEU A 105 4.41 19.44 9.08
C LEU A 105 5.39 18.92 8.03
N SER A 106 4.92 18.15 7.05
CA SER A 106 5.73 17.61 5.95
C SER A 106 6.21 18.70 4.99
N ALA A 107 5.38 19.73 4.79
CA ALA A 107 5.73 20.90 3.98
C ALA A 107 6.74 21.84 4.66
N LEU A 108 6.90 21.78 5.99
CA LEU A 108 7.87 22.59 6.69
C LEU A 108 9.31 22.12 6.40
N LYS A 109 10.20 23.09 6.16
CA LYS A 109 11.64 22.87 6.01
C LYS A 109 12.36 23.50 7.20
N THR A 110 13.23 22.74 7.86
CA THR A 110 14.07 23.23 8.96
C THR A 110 15.54 23.17 8.54
N LYS A 111 16.33 24.12 9.04
CA LYS A 111 17.79 24.18 8.80
C LYS A 111 18.52 23.24 9.78
N LYS A 112 19.83 23.06 9.55
CA LYS A 112 20.79 22.18 10.25
C LYS A 112 20.60 22.07 11.78
N GLY A 113 21.13 21.00 12.36
CA GLY A 113 21.16 20.77 13.82
C GLY A 113 20.02 19.89 14.32
N LYS A 114 19.45 20.20 15.50
CA LYS A 114 18.39 19.41 16.17
C LYS A 114 17.00 19.60 15.56
N ASN A 115 16.75 20.73 14.91
CA ASN A 115 15.43 21.13 14.40
C ASN A 115 14.79 20.16 13.38
N PRO A 116 15.53 19.54 12.43
CA PRO A 116 14.99 18.52 11.53
C PRO A 116 14.44 17.31 12.29
N TYR A 117 15.14 16.85 13.32
CA TYR A 117 14.70 15.72 14.14
C TYR A 117 13.49 16.08 15.01
N ILE A 118 13.42 17.30 15.53
CA ILE A 118 12.23 17.79 16.25
C ILE A 118 11.00 17.80 15.33
N LEU A 119 11.17 18.21 14.07
CA LEU A 119 10.10 18.13 13.07
C LEU A 119 9.71 16.69 12.75
N VAL A 120 10.68 15.78 12.62
CA VAL A 120 10.41 14.34 12.47
C VAL A 120 9.63 13.80 13.67
N LEU A 121 9.99 14.17 14.90
CA LEU A 121 9.27 13.77 16.11
C LEU A 121 7.80 14.25 16.11
N GLY A 122 7.53 15.47 15.65
CA GLY A 122 6.15 15.97 15.48
C GLY A 122 5.36 15.17 14.43
N ARG A 123 6.01 14.81 13.30
CA ARG A 123 5.42 13.94 12.27
C ARG A 123 5.16 12.53 12.81
N CYS A 124 6.06 11.98 13.60
CA CYS A 124 5.90 10.69 14.26
C CYS A 124 4.73 10.70 15.27
N ASP A 125 4.61 11.73 16.11
CA ASP A 125 3.48 11.82 17.07
C ASP A 125 2.13 11.89 16.34
N THR A 126 2.01 12.77 15.33
CA THR A 126 0.79 12.90 14.51
C THR A 126 0.41 11.61 13.79
N LEU A 127 1.37 10.93 13.15
CA LEU A 127 1.13 9.61 12.53
C LEU A 127 0.70 8.56 13.54
N SER A 128 1.32 8.53 14.73
CA SER A 128 0.95 7.56 15.77
C SER A 128 -0.47 7.76 16.28
N LEU A 129 -0.93 9.01 16.40
CA LEU A 129 -2.29 9.35 16.80
C LEU A 129 -3.30 9.05 15.69
N ALA A 130 -2.96 9.35 14.43
CA ALA A 130 -3.75 8.98 13.27
C ALA A 130 -3.91 7.45 13.15
N ALA A 131 -2.82 6.70 13.35
CA ALA A 131 -2.85 5.23 13.35
C ALA A 131 -3.73 4.68 14.47
N ARG A 132 -3.64 5.24 15.69
CA ARG A 132 -4.53 4.87 16.80
C ARG A 132 -6.00 5.17 16.51
N ALA A 133 -6.29 6.32 15.90
CA ALA A 133 -7.64 6.70 15.51
C ALA A 133 -8.22 5.71 14.48
N ALA A 134 -7.46 5.41 13.42
CA ALA A 134 -7.86 4.42 12.41
C ALA A 134 -8.05 3.02 13.01
N TRP A 135 -7.15 2.60 13.91
CA TRP A 135 -7.29 1.33 14.61
C TRP A 135 -8.60 1.26 15.41
N ARG A 136 -8.95 2.33 16.12
CA ARG A 136 -10.21 2.45 16.88
C ARG A 136 -11.44 2.56 15.98
N ALA A 137 -11.29 3.05 14.75
CA ALA A 137 -12.34 3.09 13.72
C ALA A 137 -12.54 1.74 12.99
N GLY A 138 -11.75 0.70 13.30
CA GLY A 138 -11.80 -0.59 12.63
C GLY A 138 -10.94 -0.69 11.36
N GLU A 139 -10.27 0.40 10.96
CA GLU A 139 -9.43 0.48 9.76
C GLU A 139 -7.99 0.00 10.05
N LYS A 140 -7.86 -1.22 10.59
CA LYS A 140 -6.58 -1.79 11.08
C LYS A 140 -5.47 -1.77 10.04
N PHE A 141 -5.81 -2.06 8.78
CA PHE A 141 -4.88 -2.05 7.66
C PHE A 141 -4.23 -0.66 7.47
N ARG A 142 -5.04 0.41 7.41
CA ARG A 142 -4.54 1.79 7.27
C ARG A 142 -3.74 2.22 8.50
N ALA A 143 -4.16 1.79 9.69
CA ALA A 143 -3.40 2.02 10.91
C ALA A 143 -1.99 1.43 10.82
N CYS A 144 -1.86 0.20 10.31
CA CYS A 144 -0.58 -0.48 10.19
C CYS A 144 0.34 0.11 9.13
N HIS A 145 -0.20 0.47 7.96
CA HIS A 145 0.55 1.22 6.97
C HIS A 145 1.15 2.51 7.55
N ARG A 146 0.39 3.27 8.34
CA ARG A 146 0.91 4.48 9.01
C ARG A 146 1.93 4.18 10.09
N MET A 147 1.79 3.06 10.80
CA MET A 147 2.77 2.62 11.78
C MET A 147 4.09 2.21 11.13
N ASP A 148 4.07 1.75 9.88
CA ASP A 148 5.26 1.49 9.10
C ASP A 148 5.98 2.79 8.72
N THR A 149 5.24 3.76 8.15
CA THR A 149 5.76 5.11 7.88
C THR A 149 6.31 5.77 9.15
N PHE A 150 5.60 5.64 10.27
CA PHE A 150 6.06 6.12 11.58
C PHE A 150 7.42 5.52 11.95
N HIS A 151 7.62 4.22 11.74
CA HIS A 151 8.86 3.56 12.12
C HIS A 151 10.02 3.96 11.22
N ALA A 152 9.79 4.03 9.90
CA ALA A 152 10.78 4.50 8.94
C ALA A 152 11.22 5.95 9.22
N LEU A 153 10.30 6.81 9.64
CA LEU A 153 10.65 8.17 10.08
C LEU A 153 11.40 8.16 11.41
N PHE A 154 10.90 7.41 12.40
CA PHE A 154 11.46 7.41 13.75
C PHE A 154 12.86 6.79 13.81
N SER A 155 13.22 5.87 12.91
CA SER A 155 14.57 5.31 12.82
C SER A 155 15.64 6.34 12.46
N THR A 156 15.25 7.47 11.87
CA THR A 156 16.17 8.59 11.58
C THR A 156 16.47 9.47 12.80
N VAL A 157 15.71 9.33 13.89
CA VAL A 157 15.85 10.19 15.08
C VAL A 157 16.94 9.62 16.01
N PRO A 158 17.97 10.42 16.38
CA PRO A 158 19.07 9.95 17.23
C PRO A 158 18.58 9.61 18.63
N PRO A 159 19.08 8.53 19.28
CA PRO A 159 18.56 8.03 20.56
C PRO A 159 18.60 9.05 21.72
N THR A 160 19.52 10.03 21.66
CA THR A 160 19.68 11.15 22.60
C THR A 160 18.51 12.14 22.57
N TRP A 161 17.54 11.98 21.67
CA TRP A 161 16.37 12.87 21.59
C TRP A 161 15.57 12.99 22.87
N LYS A 162 15.61 11.96 23.73
CA LYS A 162 14.89 11.92 25.01
C LYS A 162 15.44 12.92 26.02
N GLU A 163 16.70 13.32 25.87
CA GLU A 163 17.37 14.33 26.71
C GLU A 163 17.04 15.76 26.24
N TRP A 164 16.45 15.91 25.05
CA TRP A 164 16.03 17.22 24.57
C TRP A 164 14.83 17.70 25.38
N SER A 165 14.81 18.97 25.74
CA SER A 165 13.69 19.62 26.43
C SER A 165 12.47 19.77 25.51
N ILE A 166 11.83 18.64 25.17
CA ILE A 166 10.61 18.53 24.38
C ILE A 166 9.47 17.97 25.24
N ASN A 167 8.34 17.57 24.63
CA ASN A 167 7.18 17.12 25.39
C ASN A 167 7.51 15.99 26.38
N PRO A 168 7.26 16.17 27.68
CA PRO A 168 7.43 15.08 28.65
C PRO A 168 6.52 13.88 28.35
N VAL A 169 5.39 14.06 27.66
CA VAL A 169 4.49 12.95 27.29
C VAL A 169 4.90 12.22 26.01
N LEU A 170 5.81 12.77 25.19
CA LEU A 170 6.17 12.18 23.90
C LEU A 170 6.84 10.80 24.05
N PRO A 171 7.83 10.59 24.96
CA PRO A 171 8.40 9.26 25.19
C PRO A 171 7.35 8.19 25.48
N ARG A 172 6.34 8.51 26.31
CA ARG A 172 5.22 7.61 26.62
C ARG A 172 4.39 7.30 25.38
N ARG A 173 4.11 8.29 24.53
CA ARG A 173 3.33 8.11 23.28
C ARG A 173 4.08 7.28 22.26
N ILE A 174 5.37 7.54 22.06
CA ILE A 174 6.24 6.75 21.18
C ILE A 174 6.31 5.28 21.65
N ARG A 175 6.41 5.03 22.96
CA ARG A 175 6.35 3.67 23.52
C ARG A 175 5.03 2.97 23.17
N LYS A 176 3.89 3.66 23.33
CA LYS A 176 2.57 3.13 22.93
C LYS A 176 2.48 2.86 21.42
N ALA A 177 3.08 3.72 20.60
CA ALA A 177 3.15 3.53 19.15
C ALA A 177 3.93 2.26 18.79
N LYS A 178 5.09 2.01 19.41
CA LYS A 178 5.86 0.77 19.23
C LYS A 178 5.05 -0.48 19.60
N VAL A 179 4.25 -0.44 20.67
CA VAL A 179 3.34 -1.54 21.05
C VAL A 179 2.27 -1.77 19.99
N LEU A 180 1.68 -0.70 19.45
CA LEU A 180 0.71 -0.82 18.36
C LEU A 180 1.33 -1.47 17.11
N ARG A 181 2.57 -1.11 16.76
CA ARG A 181 3.29 -1.73 15.64
C ARG A 181 3.44 -3.25 15.81
N LYS A 182 3.72 -3.74 17.02
CA LYS A 182 3.79 -5.19 17.27
C LYS A 182 2.49 -5.92 16.94
N ARG A 183 1.33 -5.26 17.09
CA ARG A 183 0.02 -5.82 16.72
C ARG A 183 -0.19 -5.86 15.21
N CYS A 184 0.54 -5.08 14.43
CA CYS A 184 0.39 -5.00 12.99
C CYS A 184 0.84 -6.27 12.26
N TRP A 185 1.80 -7.02 12.79
CA TRP A 185 2.19 -8.34 12.27
C TRP A 185 1.03 -9.35 12.20
N GLN A 186 -0.04 -9.12 12.94
CA GLN A 186 -1.23 -9.96 12.91
C GLN A 186 -2.24 -9.54 11.83
N VAL A 187 -2.10 -8.34 11.25
CA VAL A 187 -3.03 -7.79 10.26
C VAL A 187 -2.63 -8.25 8.87
N PRO A 188 -3.47 -9.03 8.16
CA PRO A 188 -3.14 -9.51 6.83
C PRO A 188 -3.27 -8.41 5.77
N SER A 189 -2.50 -8.55 4.69
CA SER A 189 -2.64 -7.78 3.46
C SER A 189 -3.87 -8.24 2.66
N LYS A 190 -4.37 -7.38 1.77
CA LYS A 190 -5.56 -7.64 0.96
C LYS A 190 -5.18 -7.78 -0.51
N VAL A 191 -5.57 -8.88 -1.13
CA VAL A 191 -5.40 -9.09 -2.57
C VAL A 191 -6.79 -9.11 -3.20
N THR A 192 -6.96 -8.33 -4.27
CA THR A 192 -8.18 -8.33 -5.08
C THR A 192 -7.83 -8.65 -6.52
N VAL A 193 -8.32 -9.78 -6.98
CA VAL A 193 -8.22 -10.24 -8.35
C VAL A 193 -9.43 -9.70 -9.13
N THR A 194 -9.16 -8.94 -10.19
CA THR A 194 -10.20 -8.30 -11.02
C THR A 194 -10.18 -8.86 -12.44
N LYS A 195 -11.31 -8.70 -13.15
CA LYS A 195 -11.52 -9.21 -14.52
C LYS A 195 -11.35 -10.73 -14.63
N ILE A 196 -11.87 -11.47 -13.66
CA ILE A 196 -11.97 -12.93 -13.75
C ILE A 196 -13.10 -13.24 -14.75
N PRO A 197 -12.84 -13.93 -15.87
CA PRO A 197 -13.89 -14.28 -16.82
C PRO A 197 -14.89 -15.24 -16.19
N GLU A 198 -16.11 -15.21 -16.71
CA GLU A 198 -17.22 -16.00 -16.20
C GLU A 198 -16.92 -17.51 -16.29
N GLY A 199 -17.25 -18.24 -15.23
CA GLY A 199 -16.98 -19.68 -15.11
C GLY A 199 -15.51 -20.05 -14.82
N ALA A 200 -14.60 -19.08 -14.70
CA ALA A 200 -13.23 -19.37 -14.29
C ALA A 200 -13.11 -19.61 -12.78
N LYS A 201 -12.31 -20.61 -12.39
CA LYS A 201 -12.04 -20.96 -11.00
C LYS A 201 -10.72 -20.33 -10.55
N LEU A 202 -10.78 -19.47 -9.54
CA LEU A 202 -9.61 -18.91 -8.88
C LEU A 202 -9.14 -19.84 -7.76
N GLU A 203 -7.87 -20.21 -7.81
CA GLU A 203 -7.21 -21.03 -6.81
C GLU A 203 -5.97 -20.30 -6.26
N ARG A 204 -5.75 -20.43 -4.96
CA ARG A 204 -4.59 -19.93 -4.25
C ARG A 204 -3.71 -21.10 -3.82
N GLY A 205 -2.42 -21.00 -4.10
CA GLY A 205 -1.43 -21.96 -3.64
C GLY A 205 -1.04 -21.69 -2.19
N VAL A 206 -1.05 -22.75 -1.37
CA VAL A 206 -0.56 -22.76 0.00
C VAL A 206 0.65 -23.69 0.04
N MET A 207 1.82 -23.15 0.37
CA MET A 207 3.03 -23.96 0.52
C MET A 207 2.90 -24.88 1.74
N ARG A 208 3.12 -26.19 1.55
CA ARG A 208 3.27 -27.17 2.63
C ARG A 208 4.41 -28.11 2.26
N LYS A 209 5.42 -28.25 3.13
CA LYS A 209 6.58 -29.14 2.89
C LYS A 209 7.27 -28.93 1.53
N GLY A 210 7.38 -27.68 1.07
CA GLY A 210 8.00 -27.36 -0.23
C GLY A 210 7.08 -27.51 -1.46
N GLU A 211 5.88 -28.07 -1.31
CA GLU A 211 4.93 -28.25 -2.40
C GLU A 211 3.78 -27.24 -2.36
N VAL A 212 3.28 -26.84 -3.54
CA VAL A 212 2.18 -25.88 -3.69
C VAL A 212 0.83 -26.62 -3.70
N PHE A 213 0.07 -26.50 -2.61
CA PHE A 213 -1.29 -27.05 -2.52
C PHE A 213 -2.33 -26.01 -2.96
N TRP A 214 -3.06 -26.31 -4.02
CA TRP A 214 -4.05 -25.40 -4.59
C TRP A 214 -5.39 -25.51 -3.89
N ARG A 215 -5.93 -24.38 -3.45
CA ARG A 215 -7.25 -24.29 -2.81
C ARG A 215 -8.13 -23.25 -3.50
N PRO A 216 -9.44 -23.50 -3.68
CA PRO A 216 -10.36 -22.48 -4.17
C PRO A 216 -10.26 -21.20 -3.33
N SER A 217 -10.34 -20.04 -3.96
CA SER A 217 -10.25 -18.75 -3.29
C SER A 217 -11.25 -17.75 -3.87
N ALA A 218 -11.78 -16.89 -3.00
CA ALA A 218 -12.60 -15.76 -3.41
C ALA A 218 -11.76 -14.75 -4.22
N SER A 219 -12.40 -13.97 -5.08
CA SER A 219 -11.73 -12.91 -5.86
C SER A 219 -10.98 -11.90 -4.98
N THR A 220 -11.50 -11.65 -3.77
CA THR A 220 -10.84 -10.86 -2.75
C THR A 220 -10.52 -11.75 -1.55
N PHE A 221 -9.25 -11.82 -1.18
CA PHE A 221 -8.81 -12.62 -0.05
C PHE A 221 -7.74 -11.88 0.77
N LEU A 222 -7.58 -12.32 2.01
CA LEU A 222 -6.57 -11.83 2.94
C LEU A 222 -5.38 -12.80 2.97
N THR A 223 -4.16 -12.27 3.00
CA THR A 223 -2.92 -13.06 3.06
C THR A 223 -1.90 -12.40 3.98
N LYS A 224 -1.16 -13.23 4.74
CA LYS A 224 0.07 -12.84 5.43
C LYS A 224 1.32 -13.37 4.71
N ALA A 225 1.13 -14.18 3.66
CA ALA A 225 2.19 -14.93 3.01
C ALA A 225 2.77 -14.13 1.84
N VAL A 226 4.09 -13.97 1.87
CA VAL A 226 4.88 -13.42 0.77
C VAL A 226 5.97 -14.45 0.48
N PRO A 227 6.03 -15.05 -0.71
CA PRO A 227 5.16 -14.84 -1.89
C PRO A 227 3.85 -15.66 -1.88
N THR A 228 2.83 -15.24 -2.65
CA THR A 228 1.53 -15.94 -2.83
C THR A 228 1.39 -16.48 -4.27
N HIS A 229 1.18 -17.78 -4.43
CA HIS A 229 0.87 -18.39 -5.75
C HIS A 229 -0.61 -18.24 -6.09
N LEU A 230 -0.92 -17.73 -7.28
CA LEU A 230 -2.28 -17.70 -7.83
C LEU A 230 -2.37 -18.50 -9.11
N ARG A 231 -3.48 -19.22 -9.27
CA ARG A 231 -3.81 -20.00 -10.46
C ARG A 231 -5.27 -19.79 -10.83
N ILE A 232 -5.55 -19.61 -12.11
CA ILE A 232 -6.91 -19.45 -12.62
C ILE A 232 -7.11 -20.44 -13.75
N LYS A 233 -8.15 -21.26 -13.61
CA LYS A 233 -8.51 -22.30 -14.57
C LYS A 233 -9.86 -21.98 -15.20
N GLN A 234 -9.94 -22.15 -16.52
CA GLN A 234 -11.20 -22.08 -17.25
C GLN A 234 -11.18 -23.14 -18.35
N LYS A 235 -12.33 -23.80 -18.57
CA LYS A 235 -12.46 -24.82 -19.63
C LYS A 235 -12.17 -24.18 -20.99
N GLY A 236 -11.35 -24.83 -21.81
CA GLY A 236 -11.00 -24.36 -23.17
C GLY A 236 -9.96 -23.23 -23.24
N ARG A 237 -9.37 -22.81 -22.11
CA ARG A 237 -8.31 -21.78 -22.07
C ARG A 237 -7.05 -22.30 -21.39
N LEU A 238 -5.93 -21.65 -21.66
CA LEU A 238 -4.68 -21.89 -20.95
C LEU A 238 -4.79 -21.47 -19.47
N VAL A 239 -4.20 -22.28 -18.59
CA VAL A 239 -4.16 -21.99 -17.15
C VAL A 239 -3.26 -20.77 -16.91
N TRP A 240 -3.83 -19.72 -16.30
CA TRP A 240 -3.05 -18.57 -15.88
C TRP A 240 -2.48 -18.83 -14.49
N GLN A 241 -1.17 -18.75 -14.34
CA GLN A 241 -0.49 -18.93 -13.05
C GLN A 241 0.56 -17.84 -12.85
N ARG A 242 0.58 -17.21 -11.68
CA ARG A 242 1.61 -16.24 -11.30
C ARG A 242 1.96 -16.32 -9.82
N LEU A 243 3.23 -16.06 -9.53
CA LEU A 243 3.70 -15.73 -8.21
C LEU A 243 3.52 -14.23 -7.97
N ILE A 244 2.82 -13.86 -6.89
CA ILE A 244 2.56 -12.46 -6.56
C ILE A 244 3.21 -12.15 -5.22
N TYR A 245 4.04 -11.11 -5.22
CA TYR A 245 4.58 -10.50 -4.03
C TYR A 245 3.61 -9.43 -3.55
N VAL A 246 3.25 -9.50 -2.27
CA VAL A 246 2.31 -8.58 -1.63
C VAL A 246 3.04 -8.03 -0.43
N ASN A 247 3.37 -6.74 -0.40
CA ASN A 247 4.03 -6.21 0.78
C ASN A 247 3.08 -6.19 1.99
N ASP A 248 3.67 -6.10 3.19
CA ASP A 248 2.91 -5.98 4.42
C ASP A 248 1.99 -4.76 4.39
N TRP A 249 0.72 -4.98 4.70
CA TRP A 249 -0.32 -3.95 4.70
C TRP A 249 -0.43 -3.21 3.35
N GLU A 250 -0.30 -3.94 2.23
CA GLU A 250 -0.58 -3.47 0.87
C GLU A 250 -1.94 -4.02 0.35
N HIS A 251 -2.68 -3.18 -0.40
CA HIS A 251 -3.85 -3.63 -1.16
C HIS A 251 -3.41 -3.87 -2.60
N ARG A 252 -3.12 -5.13 -2.90
CA ARG A 252 -2.69 -5.52 -4.25
C ARG A 252 -3.91 -5.78 -5.13
N LYS A 253 -4.06 -5.01 -6.21
CA LYS A 253 -5.01 -5.31 -7.29
C LYS A 253 -4.31 -6.07 -8.39
N VAL A 254 -4.82 -7.25 -8.74
CA VAL A 254 -4.27 -8.12 -9.78
C VAL A 254 -5.29 -8.21 -10.89
N VAL A 255 -4.97 -7.65 -12.05
CA VAL A 255 -5.82 -7.73 -13.23
C VAL A 255 -5.47 -8.99 -14.00
N VAL A 256 -6.47 -9.84 -14.24
CA VAL A 256 -6.28 -11.08 -14.98
C VAL A 256 -6.68 -10.87 -16.44
N ARG A 257 -5.86 -11.43 -17.33
CA ARG A 257 -6.19 -11.60 -18.74
C ARG A 257 -5.84 -13.03 -19.11
N LEU A 258 -6.86 -13.83 -19.41
CA LEU A 258 -6.69 -15.19 -19.90
C LEU A 258 -6.59 -15.14 -21.41
N SER A 259 -5.50 -15.69 -21.96
CA SER A 259 -5.34 -15.80 -23.40
C SER A 259 -6.40 -16.74 -23.98
N ASP A 260 -7.01 -16.31 -25.09
CA ASP A 260 -7.93 -17.14 -25.85
C ASP A 260 -7.13 -18.19 -26.65
N GLY A 261 -7.64 -19.42 -26.68
CA GLY A 261 -7.05 -20.52 -27.44
C GLY A 261 -6.18 -21.47 -26.60
N LEU A 262 -6.40 -22.77 -26.83
CA LEU A 262 -5.40 -23.78 -26.54
C LEU A 262 -4.19 -23.52 -27.46
N PRO A 263 -2.96 -23.81 -27.03
CA PRO A 263 -1.81 -23.74 -27.91
C PRO A 263 -2.13 -24.62 -29.12
N LYS A 264 -2.23 -24.02 -30.32
CA LYS A 264 -2.41 -24.77 -31.56
C LYS A 264 -1.37 -25.88 -31.51
N LYS A 265 -1.81 -27.14 -31.57
CA LYS A 265 -0.92 -28.30 -31.59
C LYS A 265 0.09 -28.00 -32.69
N ARG A 266 1.33 -27.69 -32.31
CA ARG A 266 2.37 -27.43 -33.30
C ARG A 266 2.48 -28.76 -34.01
N ASN A 267 2.17 -28.79 -35.31
CA ASN A 267 2.57 -29.90 -36.15
C ASN A 267 4.08 -29.81 -36.20
N VAL A 268 4.73 -30.35 -35.17
CA VAL A 268 6.16 -30.58 -35.18
C VAL A 268 6.32 -31.57 -36.32
N PRO A 269 6.96 -31.19 -37.44
CA PRO A 269 7.25 -32.16 -38.48
C PRO A 269 7.95 -33.35 -37.79
N PRO A 270 7.61 -34.59 -38.16
CA PRO A 270 8.22 -35.77 -37.55
C PRO A 270 9.72 -35.54 -37.48
N ALA A 271 10.30 -35.74 -36.29
CA ALA A 271 11.73 -35.49 -36.08
C ALA A 271 12.49 -36.17 -37.22
N VAL A 272 13.08 -35.36 -38.11
CA VAL A 272 13.84 -35.89 -39.24
C VAL A 272 14.96 -36.67 -38.59
N ALA A 273 14.94 -37.99 -38.78
CA ALA A 273 15.83 -38.86 -38.08
C ALA A 273 17.28 -38.42 -38.36
N PRO A 274 18.16 -38.36 -37.34
CA PRO A 274 19.48 -37.73 -37.45
C PRO A 274 20.36 -38.30 -38.58
N TRP A 275 20.08 -39.53 -39.03
CA TRP A 275 20.79 -40.17 -40.15
C TRP A 275 20.52 -39.51 -41.51
N VAL A 276 19.34 -38.89 -41.73
CA VAL A 276 19.03 -38.20 -43.01
C VAL A 276 19.82 -36.90 -43.14
N VAL A 277 20.10 -36.21 -42.03
CA VAL A 277 20.95 -35.01 -42.00
C VAL A 277 22.44 -35.39 -42.14
N GLY A 278 22.84 -36.54 -41.60
CA GLY A 278 24.20 -37.08 -41.75
C GLY A 278 24.61 -37.40 -43.19
N VAL A 279 23.69 -37.88 -44.03
CA VAL A 279 23.98 -38.18 -45.44
C VAL A 279 24.10 -36.89 -46.28
N GLY A 280 23.26 -35.88 -46.02
CA GLY A 280 23.35 -34.59 -46.71
C GLY A 280 24.60 -33.77 -46.35
N ILE A 281 25.03 -33.85 -45.08
CA ILE A 281 26.26 -33.18 -44.61
C ILE A 281 27.51 -33.99 -45.02
N GLY A 282 27.44 -35.33 -45.04
CA GLY A 282 28.54 -36.20 -45.47
C GLY A 282 28.94 -36.00 -46.93
N ALA A 283 27.98 -35.73 -47.83
CA ALA A 283 28.29 -35.41 -49.22
C ALA A 283 28.92 -34.00 -49.40
N GLY A 284 28.52 -33.03 -48.57
CA GLY A 284 29.07 -31.67 -48.61
C GLY A 284 30.45 -31.52 -47.96
N LEU A 285 30.76 -32.28 -46.91
CA LEU A 285 32.03 -32.19 -46.18
C LEU A 285 33.21 -32.91 -46.84
N VAL A 286 32.97 -33.85 -47.77
CA VAL A 286 34.06 -34.46 -48.55
C VAL A 286 34.65 -33.47 -49.57
N VAL A 287 33.86 -32.49 -50.04
CA VAL A 287 34.34 -31.49 -51.01
C VAL A 287 35.03 -30.30 -50.35
N VAL A 288 34.67 -29.93 -49.11
CA VAL A 288 35.27 -28.78 -48.39
C VAL A 288 36.34 -29.20 -47.36
N GLY A 289 36.26 -30.44 -46.83
CA GLY A 289 37.19 -30.96 -45.82
C GLY A 289 38.60 -31.28 -46.33
N GLY A 290 38.79 -31.39 -47.65
CA GLY A 290 40.12 -31.61 -48.26
C GLY A 290 41.06 -30.40 -48.18
N VAL A 291 40.54 -29.18 -47.97
CA VAL A 291 41.36 -27.95 -48.00
C VAL A 291 41.56 -27.34 -46.60
N ALA A 292 40.66 -27.58 -45.64
CA ALA A 292 40.74 -26.98 -44.30
C ALA A 292 41.53 -27.83 -43.26
N GLY A 293 41.75 -29.12 -43.53
CA GLY A 293 42.42 -30.04 -42.60
C GLY A 293 43.89 -29.73 -42.31
N LEU A 294 44.53 -28.87 -43.11
CA LEU A 294 45.96 -28.53 -42.95
C LEU A 294 46.20 -27.27 -42.11
N VAL A 295 45.17 -26.50 -41.72
CA VAL A 295 45.33 -25.23 -41.00
C VAL A 295 44.95 -25.33 -39.52
N VAL A 296 44.01 -26.19 -39.14
CA VAL A 296 43.40 -26.17 -37.79
C VAL A 296 44.13 -27.02 -36.74
N TRP A 297 45.04 -27.93 -37.12
CA TRP A 297 45.84 -28.67 -36.14
C TRP A 297 46.87 -27.78 -35.41
N SER A 298 47.05 -26.52 -35.81
CA SER A 298 48.03 -25.63 -35.16
C SER A 298 47.50 -24.79 -33.99
N THR A 299 46.18 -24.75 -33.68
CA THR A 299 45.67 -23.68 -32.79
C THR A 299 44.70 -24.01 -31.64
N THR A 300 44.29 -25.25 -31.37
CA THR A 300 43.32 -25.49 -30.27
C THR A 300 43.89 -26.29 -29.09
N ARG A 301 44.15 -25.56 -27.99
CA ARG A 301 44.25 -26.13 -26.63
C ARG A 301 42.87 -26.58 -26.12
N PRO A 302 42.80 -27.58 -25.23
CA PRO A 302 41.54 -28.11 -24.72
C PRO A 302 40.87 -27.11 -23.76
N VAL A 303 39.60 -26.80 -24.02
CA VAL A 303 38.72 -26.11 -23.07
C VAL A 303 37.90 -27.18 -22.36
N SER A 304 38.06 -27.25 -21.04
CA SER A 304 37.36 -28.15 -20.14
C SER A 304 35.85 -27.87 -20.10
N ASP A 305 35.09 -28.96 -19.96
CA ASP A 305 33.64 -29.01 -19.80
C ASP A 305 33.07 -27.96 -18.83
N VAL A 306 32.07 -27.21 -19.30
CA VAL A 306 31.16 -26.42 -18.46
C VAL A 306 29.77 -27.04 -18.55
N SER A 307 29.37 -27.72 -17.48
CA SER A 307 27.99 -28.10 -17.22
C SER A 307 27.08 -26.86 -17.14
N PRO A 308 25.86 -26.88 -17.71
CA PRO A 308 24.93 -25.76 -17.58
C PRO A 308 24.30 -25.75 -16.18
N THR A 309 24.92 -25.03 -15.25
CA THR A 309 24.27 -24.60 -14.02
C THR A 309 23.27 -23.50 -14.38
N ILE A 310 21.97 -23.80 -14.26
CA ILE A 310 20.91 -22.77 -14.35
C ILE A 310 20.98 -21.93 -13.06
N GLU A 311 21.79 -20.88 -13.09
CA GLU A 311 21.76 -19.84 -12.06
C GLU A 311 20.45 -19.05 -12.18
N PHE A 312 19.56 -19.25 -11.21
CA PHE A 312 18.53 -18.25 -10.91
C PHE A 312 19.25 -17.04 -10.31
N ARG A 313 19.41 -15.98 -11.12
CA ARG A 313 19.80 -14.66 -10.64
C ARG A 313 18.84 -14.21 -9.54
N GLY A 314 19.29 -14.34 -8.29
CA GLY A 314 18.69 -13.71 -7.14
C GLY A 314 18.77 -12.20 -7.32
N TYR A 315 17.62 -11.56 -7.46
CA TYR A 315 17.51 -10.14 -7.18
C TYR A 315 17.56 -9.98 -5.66
N THR A 316 18.71 -9.57 -5.16
CA THR A 316 18.84 -8.94 -3.85
C THR A 316 18.01 -7.66 -3.84
N ALA A 317 17.01 -7.60 -2.97
CA ALA A 317 16.27 -6.37 -2.69
C ALA A 317 17.11 -5.43 -1.81
N PRO A 318 16.92 -4.10 -1.91
CA PRO A 318 17.65 -3.09 -1.14
C PRO A 318 17.33 -3.06 0.36
#